data_AF-A0A7W1JYG8-F1
#
_entry.id   AF-A0A7W1JYG8-F1
#
_cell.length_a   1.000
_cell.length_b   1.000
_cell.length_c   1.000
_cell.angle_alpha   90.00
_cell.angle_beta   90.00
_cell.angle_gamma   90.00
#
_symmetry.space_group_name_H-M   'P 1'
#
loop_
_entity.id
_entity.type
_entity.pdbx_description
1 polymer ?
#
loop_
_entity_poly.entity_id
_entity_poly.type
_entity_poly.pdbx_seq_one_letter_code
_entity_poly.pdbx_strand_id
1 'polypeptide(L)'
;MAEHFRYRDSGGIVVQVTFHYGAGWEPDSGPDWRQHLWRNRPCCFLHFDLYRRLTGPRLVPTGTRPATLGGKRGLLVDASGYGMACGTGARGVYFCNHTRFAWRQSGTWYVATLHYFGERETRTLLGRLIRELGPVK
;
A
#
# COMPACT_ATOMS: atom_id res chain seq x y z
N MET A 1 -14.32 13.38 6.59
CA MET A 1 -13.31 14.06 7.42
C MET A 1 -11.97 13.41 7.10
N ALA A 2 -11.03 14.14 6.48
CA ALA A 2 -9.72 13.59 6.16
C ALA A 2 -8.81 13.77 7.40
N GLU A 3 -8.50 12.67 8.08
CA GLU A 3 -7.55 12.70 9.20
C GLU A 3 -6.11 12.70 8.67
N HIS A 4 -5.35 13.73 9.05
CA HIS A 4 -3.95 13.89 8.68
C HIS A 4 -3.07 13.08 9.64
N PHE A 5 -2.75 11.83 9.31
CA PHE A 5 -1.80 11.03 10.07
C PHE A 5 -0.35 11.39 9.69
N ARG A 6 0.44 11.90 10.64
CA ARG A 6 1.89 12.13 10.49
C ARG A 6 2.67 10.86 10.78
N TYR A 7 3.19 10.20 9.73
CA TYR A 7 4.21 9.17 9.89
C TYR A 7 5.57 9.83 10.21
N ARG A 8 6.02 9.72 11.46
CA ARG A 8 7.33 10.23 11.90
C ARG A 8 8.40 9.18 11.62
N ASP A 9 9.12 9.35 10.51
CA ASP A 9 10.46 8.77 10.36
C ASP A 9 11.30 9.63 9.41
N SER A 10 12.17 10.48 9.98
CA SER A 10 13.44 11.02 9.46
C SER A 10 13.61 11.45 7.98
N GLY A 11 12.53 11.66 7.22
CA GLY A 11 12.53 12.25 5.88
C GLY A 11 11.09 12.48 5.43
N GLY A 12 10.72 13.72 5.09
CA GLY A 12 9.31 14.10 4.92
C GLY A 12 8.57 13.23 3.91
N ILE A 13 7.62 12.43 4.38
CA ILE A 13 6.64 11.71 3.55
C ILE A 13 5.40 12.60 3.49
N VAL A 14 4.97 12.95 2.28
CA VAL A 14 3.71 13.63 2.05
C VAL A 14 2.74 12.63 1.44
N VAL A 15 1.62 12.37 2.12
CA VAL A 15 0.48 11.66 1.52
C VAL A 15 -0.10 12.57 0.44
N GLN A 16 -0.05 12.16 -0.82
CA GLN A 16 -0.57 12.95 -1.95
C GLN A 16 -2.02 12.59 -2.23
N VAL A 17 -2.34 11.29 -2.24
CA VAL A 17 -3.67 10.78 -2.54
C VAL A 17 -3.94 9.59 -1.62
N THR A 18 -5.11 9.57 -1.01
CA THR A 18 -5.66 8.41 -0.31
C THR A 18 -7.08 8.19 -0.79
N PHE A 19 -7.46 6.95 -1.05
CA PHE A 19 -8.85 6.57 -1.20
C PHE A 19 -9.11 5.32 -0.38
N HIS A 20 -10.12 5.45 0.48
CA HIS A 20 -10.52 4.42 1.41
C HIS A 20 -12.04 4.34 1.50
N TYR A 21 -12.56 3.12 1.58
CA TYR A 21 -13.94 2.87 1.99
C TYR A 21 -14.05 1.47 2.57
N GLY A 22 -15.04 1.26 3.43
CA GLY A 22 -15.25 0.00 4.15
C GLY A 22 -14.20 -0.24 5.24
N ALA A 23 -14.18 -1.47 5.76
CA ALA A 23 -13.18 -1.95 6.71
C ALA A 23 -12.67 -3.33 6.28
N GLY A 24 -11.35 -3.54 6.42
CA GLY A 24 -10.72 -4.81 6.12
C GLY A 24 -11.07 -5.87 7.16
N TRP A 25 -11.14 -7.11 6.70
CA TRP A 25 -11.25 -8.31 7.53
C TRP A 25 -9.87 -8.94 7.69
N GLU A 26 -9.41 -8.98 8.93
CA GLU A 26 -8.06 -9.33 9.35
C GLU A 26 -8.11 -10.18 10.64
N PRO A 27 -6.98 -10.76 11.09
CA PRO A 27 -6.93 -11.62 12.28
C PRO A 27 -7.49 -11.01 13.56
N ASP A 28 -7.49 -9.68 13.67
CA ASP A 28 -8.05 -8.92 14.78
C ASP A 28 -9.57 -8.67 14.64
N SER A 29 -10.18 -9.01 13.50
CA SER A 29 -11.61 -8.84 13.24
C SER A 29 -12.51 -9.89 13.90
N GLY A 30 -11.92 -10.90 14.56
CA GLY A 30 -12.65 -11.98 15.24
C GLY A 30 -12.28 -13.39 14.75
N PRO A 31 -12.73 -14.45 15.44
CA PRO A 31 -12.30 -15.83 15.16
C PRO A 31 -12.70 -16.35 13.76
N ASP A 32 -13.73 -15.78 13.15
CA ASP A 32 -14.29 -16.15 11.86
C ASP A 32 -13.81 -15.28 10.69
N TRP A 33 -12.83 -14.38 10.90
CA TRP A 33 -12.36 -13.41 9.91
C TRP A 33 -12.04 -14.01 8.52
N ARG A 34 -11.52 -15.25 8.50
CA ARG A 34 -11.19 -15.97 7.25
C ARG A 34 -12.40 -16.18 6.35
N GLN A 35 -13.59 -16.38 6.92
CA GLN A 35 -14.83 -16.58 6.19
C GLN A 35 -15.28 -15.30 5.48
N HIS A 36 -14.78 -14.14 5.92
CA HIS A 36 -15.15 -12.82 5.41
C HIS A 36 -14.10 -12.21 4.50
N LEU A 37 -13.02 -12.92 4.16
CA LEU A 37 -11.93 -12.41 3.31
C LEU A 37 -12.38 -11.91 1.94
N TRP A 38 -13.47 -12.45 1.41
CA TRP A 38 -14.06 -11.96 0.16
C TRP A 38 -14.47 -10.47 0.24
N ARG A 39 -14.71 -9.93 1.43
CA ARG A 39 -15.03 -8.52 1.67
C ARG A 39 -13.83 -7.58 1.55
N ASN A 40 -12.60 -8.10 1.55
CA ASN A 40 -11.41 -7.29 1.28
C ASN A 40 -11.29 -6.90 -0.20
N ARG A 41 -12.14 -7.47 -1.07
CA ARG A 41 -12.15 -7.14 -2.49
C ARG A 41 -12.66 -5.71 -2.74
N PRO A 42 -12.25 -5.08 -3.86
CA PRO A 42 -12.65 -3.72 -4.27
C PRO A 42 -14.15 -3.50 -4.58
N CYS A 43 -15.04 -4.43 -4.24
CA CYS A 43 -16.48 -4.15 -4.19
C CYS A 43 -16.91 -3.51 -2.87
N CYS A 44 -16.11 -3.73 -1.82
CA CYS A 44 -16.58 -3.82 -0.45
C CYS A 44 -15.57 -3.19 0.53
N PHE A 45 -14.29 -3.29 0.20
CA PHE A 45 -13.21 -2.59 0.88
C PHE A 45 -12.14 -2.18 -0.13
N LEU A 46 -11.62 -0.97 0.04
CA LEU A 46 -10.44 -0.51 -0.68
C LEU A 46 -9.68 0.42 0.24
N HIS A 47 -8.36 0.24 0.30
CA HIS A 47 -7.48 1.16 0.99
C HIS A 47 -6.20 1.30 0.17
N PHE A 48 -6.07 2.45 -0.48
CA PHE A 48 -4.93 2.80 -1.30
C PHE A 48 -4.35 4.11 -0.84
N ASP A 49 -3.02 4.16 -0.81
CA ASP A 49 -2.30 5.39 -0.54
C ASP A 49 -1.18 5.60 -1.56
N LEU A 50 -1.04 6.85 -2.00
CA LEU A 50 0.10 7.36 -2.74
C LEU A 50 0.86 8.37 -1.89
N TYR A 51 2.13 8.07 -1.66
CA TYR A 51 3.04 8.94 -0.96
C TYR A 51 4.09 9.51 -1.92
N ARG A 52 4.42 10.79 -1.73
CA ARG A 52 5.60 11.43 -2.30
C ARG A 52 6.62 11.66 -1.21
N ARG A 53 7.87 11.30 -1.46
CA ARG A 53 8.95 11.60 -0.51
C ARG A 53 9.74 12.82 -0.92
N LEU A 54 10.03 13.69 0.04
CA LEU A 54 10.80 14.92 -0.15
C LEU A 54 12.31 14.70 0.05
N THR A 55 12.72 13.93 1.07
CA THR A 55 14.14 13.66 1.41
C THR A 55 14.33 12.32 2.17
N GLY A 56 15.55 11.76 2.19
CA GLY A 56 15.98 10.67 3.09
C GLY A 56 16.28 9.29 2.46
N PRO A 57 16.88 8.34 3.23
CA PRO A 57 17.36 7.04 2.73
C PRO A 57 16.23 6.07 2.35
N ARG A 58 16.39 5.35 1.23
CA ARG A 58 15.41 4.46 0.55
C ARG A 58 14.42 3.74 1.50
N LEU A 59 13.13 4.09 1.39
CA LEU A 59 12.01 3.55 2.19
C LEU A 59 11.46 2.26 1.60
N VAL A 60 12.34 1.38 1.16
CA VAL A 60 11.99 0.20 0.38
C VAL A 60 12.41 -0.97 1.26
N PRO A 61 11.46 -1.64 1.95
CA PRO A 61 11.73 -2.63 2.97
C PRO A 61 12.68 -3.75 2.51
N THR A 62 13.19 -4.54 3.45
CA THR A 62 13.84 -5.81 3.11
C THR A 62 12.85 -6.71 2.35
N GLY A 63 13.34 -7.49 1.37
CA GLY A 63 12.48 -8.34 0.53
C GLY A 63 11.92 -7.67 -0.74
N THR A 64 12.39 -6.47 -1.07
CA THR A 64 11.99 -5.79 -2.31
C THR A 64 12.62 -6.42 -3.55
N ARG A 65 11.83 -6.52 -4.61
CA ARG A 65 12.29 -7.02 -5.92
C ARG A 65 12.02 -6.02 -7.04
N PRO A 66 12.87 -5.97 -8.08
CA PRO A 66 12.56 -5.20 -9.29
C PRO A 66 11.23 -5.65 -9.90
N ALA A 67 10.41 -4.69 -10.33
CA ALA A 67 9.15 -4.94 -11.02
C ALA A 67 8.75 -3.77 -11.92
N THR A 68 7.83 -4.03 -12.84
CA THR A 68 7.17 -2.99 -13.63
C THR A 68 5.67 -3.04 -13.36
N LEU A 69 5.10 -1.93 -12.89
CA LEU A 69 3.66 -1.78 -12.65
C LEU A 69 3.18 -0.48 -13.29
N GLY A 70 2.03 -0.53 -13.98
CA GLY A 70 1.45 0.64 -14.65
C GLY A 70 2.38 1.34 -15.63
N GLY A 71 3.30 0.61 -16.28
CA GLY A 71 4.32 1.15 -17.19
C GLY A 71 5.53 1.79 -16.49
N LYS A 72 5.57 1.81 -15.16
CA LYS A 72 6.67 2.38 -14.38
C LYS A 72 7.59 1.28 -13.88
N ARG A 73 8.91 1.45 -14.04
CA ARG A 73 9.92 0.54 -13.47
C ARG A 73 10.22 0.95 -12.04
N GLY A 74 10.29 -0.02 -11.15
CA GLY A 74 10.44 0.25 -9.72
C GLY A 74 10.69 -1.01 -8.91
N LEU A 75 10.33 -0.92 -7.64
CA LEU A 75 10.62 -1.90 -6.62
C LEU A 75 9.31 -2.29 -5.94
N LEU A 76 9.03 -3.58 -5.91
CA LEU A 76 7.81 -4.15 -5.37
C LEU A 76 8.10 -4.92 -4.09
N VAL A 77 7.20 -4.80 -3.12
CA VAL A 77 7.04 -5.71 -1.99
C VAL A 77 5.61 -6.14 -1.96
N ASP A 78 5.39 -7.44 -1.87
CA ASP A 78 4.05 -7.96 -1.69
C ASP A 78 3.66 -7.92 -0.23
N ALA A 79 2.36 -7.77 0.02
CA ALA A 79 1.81 -8.06 1.32
C ALA A 79 2.22 -9.48 1.75
N SER A 80 2.57 -9.64 3.02
CA SER A 80 2.84 -10.95 3.62
C SER A 80 1.57 -11.71 4.00
N GLY A 81 0.39 -11.14 3.71
CA GLY A 81 -0.93 -11.74 3.90
C GLY A 81 -1.91 -10.72 4.46
N TYR A 82 -2.83 -11.17 5.31
CA TYR A 82 -3.86 -10.34 5.93
C TYR A 82 -3.42 -9.79 7.31
N GLY A 83 -2.16 -9.40 7.48
CA GLY A 83 -1.63 -8.99 8.80
C GLY A 83 -1.10 -10.14 9.68
N MET A 84 -1.15 -11.39 9.20
CA MET A 84 -0.72 -12.60 9.93
C MET A 84 0.77 -12.65 10.28
N ALA A 85 1.64 -11.99 9.52
CA ALA A 85 3.10 -12.10 9.65
C ALA A 85 3.73 -10.86 10.32
N CYS A 86 2.93 -10.08 11.03
CA CYS A 86 3.33 -8.78 11.54
C CYS A 86 3.34 -8.83 13.04
N GLY A 87 4.44 -8.39 13.64
CA GLY A 87 4.45 -8.12 15.07
C GLY A 87 3.34 -7.14 15.48
N THR A 88 3.20 -6.92 16.78
CA THR A 88 2.13 -6.11 17.35
C THR A 88 2.22 -4.61 16.95
N GLY A 89 1.06 -3.97 16.83
CA GLY A 89 0.92 -2.51 16.64
C GLY A 89 0.64 -2.05 15.22
N ALA A 90 0.37 -0.75 15.06
CA ALA A 90 -0.03 -0.14 13.79
C ALA A 90 1.02 -0.32 12.67
N ARG A 91 2.32 -0.23 12.98
CA ARG A 91 3.38 -0.48 11.99
C ARG A 91 3.42 -1.93 11.51
N GLY A 92 2.99 -2.89 12.30
CA GLY A 92 2.89 -4.29 11.88
C GLY A 92 1.69 -4.49 10.97
N VAL A 93 0.50 -4.16 11.46
CA VAL A 93 -0.77 -4.39 10.77
C VAL A 93 -0.79 -3.68 9.41
N TYR A 94 -0.54 -2.37 9.35
CA TYR A 94 -0.62 -1.58 8.11
C TYR A 94 0.48 -1.85 7.07
N PHE A 95 1.59 -2.52 7.45
CA PHE A 95 2.73 -2.68 6.54
C PHE A 95 2.75 -4.02 5.82
N CYS A 96 2.19 -5.04 6.44
CA CYS A 96 2.17 -6.40 5.89
C CYS A 96 0.95 -6.73 5.07
N ASN A 97 -0.18 -6.10 5.38
CA ASN A 97 -1.43 -6.28 4.67
C ASN A 97 -1.47 -5.44 3.39
N HIS A 98 -0.41 -4.72 3.04
CA HIS A 98 -0.34 -3.86 1.86
C HIS A 98 0.75 -4.35 0.90
N THR A 99 0.39 -4.50 -0.37
CA THR A 99 1.36 -4.58 -1.47
C THR A 99 1.84 -3.18 -1.79
N ARG A 100 3.15 -3.01 -1.96
CA ARG A 100 3.80 -1.71 -2.15
C ARG A 100 4.64 -1.67 -3.40
N PHE A 101 4.56 -0.57 -4.12
CA PHE A 101 5.38 -0.30 -5.28
C PHE A 101 6.01 1.08 -5.18
N ALA A 102 7.34 1.12 -5.19
CA ALA A 102 8.12 2.34 -5.17
C ALA A 102 8.77 2.57 -6.54
N TRP A 103 8.65 3.78 -7.09
CA TRP A 103 9.32 4.16 -8.33
C TRP A 103 9.84 5.59 -8.26
N ARG A 104 10.78 5.90 -9.16
CA ARG A 104 11.30 7.25 -9.33
C ARG A 104 10.76 7.85 -10.62
N GLN A 105 10.25 9.08 -10.53
CA GLN A 105 9.76 9.84 -11.68
C GLN A 105 10.15 11.31 -11.50
N SER A 106 10.79 11.89 -12.52
CA SER A 106 11.27 13.29 -12.51
C SER A 106 12.08 13.66 -11.24
N GLY A 107 12.99 12.77 -10.85
CA GLY A 107 13.85 12.97 -9.66
C GLY A 107 13.18 12.62 -8.32
N THR A 108 11.86 12.54 -8.25
CA THR A 108 11.07 12.28 -7.04
C THR A 108 10.75 10.79 -6.85
N TRP A 109 10.79 10.33 -5.59
CA TRP A 109 10.32 9.00 -5.21
C TRP A 109 8.84 9.02 -4.84
N TYR A 110 8.11 8.09 -5.45
CA TYR A 110 6.72 7.80 -5.16
C TYR A 110 6.60 6.39 -4.60
N VAL A 111 5.67 6.20 -3.68
CA VAL A 111 5.31 4.89 -3.14
C VAL A 111 3.79 4.77 -3.19
N ALA A 112 3.30 3.81 -3.95
CA ALA A 112 1.89 3.44 -3.94
C ALA A 112 1.71 2.16 -3.12
N THR A 113 0.66 2.11 -2.30
CA THR A 113 0.32 0.93 -1.50
C THR A 113 -1.14 0.60 -1.66
N LEU A 114 -1.46 -0.70 -1.69
CA LEU A 114 -2.82 -1.20 -1.80
C LEU A 114 -3.01 -2.36 -0.84
N HIS A 115 -4.11 -2.33 -0.09
CA HIS A 115 -4.49 -3.42 0.81
C HIS A 115 -4.71 -4.74 0.07
N TYR A 116 -4.34 -5.82 0.74
CA TYR A 116 -4.28 -7.16 0.20
C TYR A 116 -5.64 -7.86 0.15
N PHE A 117 -5.98 -8.34 -1.04
CA PHE A 117 -7.15 -9.18 -1.30
C PHE A 117 -6.84 -10.36 -2.24
N GLY A 118 -5.59 -10.83 -2.19
CA GLY A 118 -5.02 -11.84 -3.09
C GLY A 118 -3.88 -11.25 -3.92
N GLU A 119 -2.75 -11.97 -4.01
CA GLU A 119 -1.51 -11.41 -4.56
C GLU A 119 -1.67 -10.91 -6.01
N ARG A 120 -2.21 -11.77 -6.89
CA ARG A 120 -2.34 -11.46 -8.32
C ARG A 120 -3.32 -10.32 -8.55
N GLU A 121 -4.47 -10.38 -7.89
CA GLU A 121 -5.56 -9.41 -8.01
C GLU A 121 -5.12 -8.04 -7.47
N THR A 122 -4.46 -8.03 -6.31
CA THR A 122 -3.93 -6.81 -5.68
C THR A 122 -2.90 -6.15 -6.59
N ARG A 123 -1.92 -6.90 -7.11
CA ARG A 123 -0.92 -6.36 -8.06
C ARG A 123 -1.57 -5.84 -9.34
N THR A 124 -2.57 -6.55 -9.85
CA THR A 124 -3.27 -6.16 -11.09
C THR A 124 -3.98 -4.82 -10.91
N LEU A 125 -4.73 -4.64 -9.82
CA LEU A 125 -5.40 -3.38 -9.54
C LEU A 125 -4.39 -2.25 -9.24
N LEU A 126 -3.39 -2.52 -8.41
CA LEU A 126 -2.33 -1.54 -8.10
C LEU A 126 -1.65 -1.04 -9.39
N GLY A 127 -1.32 -1.94 -10.32
CA GLY A 127 -0.74 -1.58 -11.61
C GLY A 127 -1.67 -0.72 -12.47
N ARG A 128 -2.97 -1.00 -12.48
CA ARG A 128 -3.97 -0.16 -13.17
C ARG A 128 -4.03 1.23 -12.56
N LEU A 129 -4.14 1.33 -11.24
CA LEU A 129 -4.17 2.61 -10.53
C LEU A 129 -2.91 3.44 -10.84
N ILE A 130 -1.72 2.85 -10.72
CA ILE A 130 -0.43 3.53 -11.01
C ILE A 130 -0.34 4.03 -12.46
N ARG A 131 -0.93 3.31 -13.42
CA ARG A 131 -0.94 3.71 -14.83
C ARG A 131 -1.69 5.02 -15.04
N GLU A 132 -2.83 5.16 -14.36
CA GLU A 132 -3.69 6.34 -14.48
C GLU A 132 -3.21 7.52 -13.61
N LEU A 133 -2.24 7.29 -12.71
CA LEU A 133 -1.66 8.35 -11.89
C LEU A 133 -0.70 9.23 -12.70
N GLY A 134 -1.13 10.46 -12.93
CA GLY A 134 -0.33 11.57 -13.44
C GLY A 134 -0.23 12.71 -12.40
N PRO A 135 0.91 13.43 -12.34
CA PRO A 135 0.96 14.70 -11.62
C PRO A 135 -0.09 15.68 -12.16
N VAL A 136 -0.82 16.35 -11.28
CA VAL A 136 -1.62 17.51 -11.66
C VAL A 136 -0.66 18.62 -12.09
N LYS A 137 -0.94 19.24 -13.23
CA LYS A 137 -0.14 20.35 -13.79
C LYS A 137 -0.47 21.66 -13.09
#